data_AF-A0A5J4UP86-F1
#
_entry.id   AF-A0A5J4UP86-F1
#
_cell.length_a   1.000
_cell.length_b   1.000
_cell.length_c   1.000
_cell.angle_alpha   90.00
_cell.angle_beta   90.00
_cell.angle_gamma   90.00
#
_symmetry.space_group_name_H-M   'P 1'
#
loop_
_entity.id
_entity.type
_entity.pdbx_description
1 polymer ?
#
loop_
_entity_poly.entity_id
_entity_poly.type
_entity_poly.pdbx_seq_one_letter_code
_entity_poly.pdbx_strand_id
1 'polypeptide(L)'
;ETDFVEKIIAHLNTVQLKNLKYWHFQILYNVCEYITDEQKGKLFHKGVIETMVKMLDCKDEEVRMKASQIISDIVIAAGEQVKEGVKHPYLKKFGDIGAVSKLIELLKDKEFVDILENRQEDEL
;
A
#
# COMPACT_ATOMS: atom_id res chain seq x y z
N GLU A 1 0.26 11.81 20.29
CA GLU A 1 0.47 11.19 18.97
C GLU A 1 1.96 10.88 18.83
N THR A 2 2.33 9.73 18.26
CA THR A 2 3.75 9.34 18.08
C THR A 2 4.18 9.64 16.64
N ASP A 3 5.48 9.90 16.44
CA ASP A 3 6.10 10.19 15.13
C ASP A 3 6.63 8.93 14.41
N PHE A 4 6.11 7.77 14.82
CA PHE A 4 6.62 6.46 14.43
C PHE A 4 6.46 6.19 12.93
N VAL A 5 5.27 6.48 12.39
CA VAL A 5 4.95 6.27 10.96
C VAL A 5 5.79 7.22 10.10
N GLU A 6 5.93 8.47 10.53
CA GLU A 6 6.72 9.49 9.87
C GLU A 6 8.21 9.08 9.81
N LYS A 7 8.74 8.49 10.87
CA LYS A 7 10.11 7.95 10.90
C LYS A 7 10.30 6.78 9.92
N ILE A 8 9.34 5.87 9.83
CA ILE A 8 9.40 4.78 8.83
C ILE A 8 9.36 5.35 7.41
N ILE A 9 8.42 6.26 7.13
CA ILE A 9 8.31 6.91 5.82
C ILE A 9 9.61 7.65 5.46
N ALA A 10 10.18 8.40 6.40
CA ALA A 10 11.44 9.10 6.20
C ALA A 10 12.56 8.10 5.86
N HIS A 11 12.68 7.00 6.62
CA HIS A 11 13.66 5.95 6.35
C HIS A 11 13.49 5.36 4.94
N LEU A 12 12.28 4.91 4.59
CA LEU A 12 11.99 4.33 3.27
C LEU A 12 12.28 5.29 2.12
N ASN A 13 12.11 6.59 2.35
CA ASN A 13 12.43 7.58 1.35
C ASN A 13 13.94 7.77 1.12
N THR A 14 14.78 7.43 2.09
CA THR A 14 16.25 7.46 1.95
C THR A 14 16.84 6.19 1.34
N VAL A 15 16.16 5.06 1.44
CA VAL A 15 16.66 3.77 0.91
C VAL A 15 16.52 3.76 -0.62
N GLN A 16 17.61 3.42 -1.32
CA GLN A 16 17.57 3.23 -2.76
C GLN A 16 16.73 1.98 -3.10
N LEU A 17 15.83 2.07 -4.08
CA LEU A 17 14.90 0.98 -4.43
C LEU A 17 15.60 -0.36 -4.70
N LYS A 18 16.81 -0.36 -5.26
CA LYS A 18 17.59 -1.58 -5.52
C LYS A 18 18.05 -2.33 -4.26
N ASN A 19 18.11 -1.63 -3.13
CA ASN A 19 18.51 -2.19 -1.83
C ASN A 19 17.30 -2.37 -0.91
N LEU A 20 16.11 -1.99 -1.38
CA LEU A 20 14.89 -2.08 -0.60
C LEU A 20 14.46 -3.53 -0.49
N LYS A 21 13.96 -3.87 0.68
CA LYS A 21 13.49 -5.20 1.08
C LYS A 21 12.29 -5.04 1.98
N TYR A 22 11.37 -6.00 1.97
CA TYR A 22 10.08 -5.84 2.65
C TYR A 22 10.24 -5.60 4.16
N TRP A 23 11.27 -6.20 4.79
CA TRP A 23 11.55 -6.00 6.21
C TRP A 23 11.85 -4.54 6.60
N HIS A 24 12.25 -3.68 5.65
CA HIS A 24 12.41 -2.24 5.92
C HIS A 24 11.08 -1.55 6.29
N PHE A 25 9.95 -2.12 5.90
CA PHE A 25 8.61 -1.62 6.23
C PHE A 25 7.69 -2.70 6.80
N GLN A 26 8.23 -3.85 7.22
CA GLN A 26 7.44 -4.93 7.79
C GLN A 26 6.65 -4.48 9.02
N ILE A 27 7.19 -3.58 9.84
CA ILE A 27 6.44 -3.06 10.97
C ILE A 27 5.22 -2.24 10.50
N LEU A 28 5.35 -1.47 9.42
CA LEU A 28 4.21 -0.73 8.86
C LEU A 28 3.17 -1.69 8.25
N TYR A 29 3.63 -2.74 7.57
CA TYR A 29 2.77 -3.82 7.07
C TYR A 29 1.99 -4.49 8.21
N ASN A 30 2.68 -4.96 9.25
CA ASN A 30 2.05 -5.61 10.40
C ASN A 30 1.07 -4.66 11.13
N VAL A 31 1.45 -3.38 11.30
CA VAL A 31 0.55 -2.40 11.92
C VAL A 31 -0.72 -2.25 11.09
N CYS A 32 -0.62 -2.15 9.77
CA CYS A 32 -1.77 -2.02 8.88
C CYS A 32 -2.75 -3.20 9.00
N GLU A 33 -2.22 -4.41 9.19
CA GLU A 33 -3.01 -5.65 9.35
C GLU A 33 -3.88 -5.65 10.63
N TYR A 34 -3.42 -5.03 11.72
CA TYR A 34 -4.06 -5.14 13.04
C TYR A 34 -4.77 -3.88 13.55
N ILE A 35 -4.64 -2.75 12.86
CA ILE A 35 -5.31 -1.50 13.27
C ILE A 35 -6.73 -1.38 12.71
N THR A 36 -7.57 -0.56 13.35
CA THR A 36 -8.94 -0.31 12.91
C THR A 36 -9.01 0.52 11.62
N ASP A 37 -10.15 0.52 10.94
CA ASP A 37 -10.34 1.30 9.71
C ASP A 37 -10.20 2.81 9.93
N GLU A 38 -10.63 3.31 11.10
CA GLU A 38 -10.38 4.71 11.50
C GLU A 38 -8.88 5.00 11.60
N GLN A 39 -8.09 4.06 12.13
CA GLN A 39 -6.64 4.20 12.23
C GLN A 39 -5.95 4.06 10.86
N LYS A 40 -6.44 3.19 9.96
CA LYS A 40 -5.99 3.12 8.56
C LYS A 40 -6.23 4.45 7.84
N GLY A 41 -7.37 5.10 8.09
CA GLY A 41 -7.64 6.46 7.59
C GLY A 41 -6.62 7.50 8.07
N LYS A 42 -6.09 7.36 9.30
CA LYS A 42 -5.01 8.23 9.81
C LYS A 42 -3.68 7.96 9.10
N LEU A 43 -3.39 6.71 8.71
CA LEU A 43 -2.19 6.38 7.93
C LEU A 43 -2.19 7.06 6.56
N PHE A 44 -3.35 7.16 5.91
CA PHE A 44 -3.51 7.88 4.65
C PHE A 44 -3.04 9.34 4.78
N HIS A 45 -3.48 10.06 5.82
CA HIS A 45 -3.10 11.45 6.05
C HIS A 45 -1.62 11.65 6.41
N LYS A 46 -0.90 10.59 6.79
CA LYS A 46 0.54 10.61 7.09
C LYS A 46 1.43 10.38 5.87
N GLY A 47 0.86 10.21 4.67
CA GLY A 47 1.65 10.02 3.44
C GLY A 47 2.11 8.57 3.20
N VAL A 48 1.47 7.60 3.87
CA VAL A 48 1.78 6.17 3.69
C VAL A 48 1.52 5.74 2.25
N ILE A 49 0.40 6.18 1.65
CA ILE A 49 0.04 5.79 0.27
C ILE A 49 1.11 6.24 -0.72
N GLU A 50 1.55 7.51 -0.68
CA GLU A 50 2.58 8.02 -1.59
C GLU A 50 3.87 7.23 -1.48
N THR A 51 4.25 6.87 -0.25
CA THR A 51 5.44 6.05 0.00
C THR A 51 5.26 4.66 -0.58
N MET A 52 4.12 4.00 -0.34
CA MET A 52 3.85 2.65 -0.87
C MET A 52 3.75 2.64 -2.39
N VAL A 53 3.14 3.64 -3.01
CA VAL A 53 3.08 3.79 -4.48
C VAL A 53 4.48 3.90 -5.10
N LYS A 54 5.44 4.53 -4.40
CA LYS A 54 6.85 4.52 -4.80
C LYS A 54 7.49 3.13 -4.65
N MET A 55 7.12 2.36 -3.62
CA MET A 55 7.66 1.01 -3.42
C MET A 55 7.22 0.04 -4.53
N LEU A 56 6.12 0.32 -5.23
CA LEU A 56 5.68 -0.43 -6.40
C LEU A 56 6.68 -0.39 -7.57
N ASP A 57 7.62 0.57 -7.59
CA ASP A 57 8.71 0.62 -8.58
C ASP A 57 9.90 -0.29 -8.21
N CYS A 58 9.82 -1.01 -7.09
CA CYS A 58 10.89 -1.91 -6.68
C CYS A 58 10.91 -3.16 -7.56
N LYS A 59 12.12 -3.60 -7.96
CA LYS A 59 12.29 -4.87 -8.68
C LYS A 59 11.99 -6.08 -7.82
N ASP A 60 12.11 -5.94 -6.49
CA ASP A 60 11.80 -7.00 -5.55
C ASP A 60 10.28 -7.21 -5.48
N GLU A 61 9.84 -8.40 -5.87
CA GLU A 61 8.42 -8.76 -5.96
C GLU A 61 7.73 -8.74 -4.61
N GLU A 62 8.40 -9.21 -3.55
CA GLU A 62 7.85 -9.23 -2.20
C GLU A 62 7.60 -7.80 -1.69
N VAL A 63 8.51 -6.88 -2.02
CA VAL A 63 8.30 -5.44 -1.76
C VAL A 63 7.06 -4.92 -2.47
N ARG A 64 6.89 -5.21 -3.77
CA ARG A 64 5.72 -4.76 -4.55
C ARG A 64 4.43 -5.34 -3.97
N MET A 65 4.42 -6.62 -3.64
CA MET A 65 3.27 -7.32 -3.04
C MET A 65 2.88 -6.69 -1.71
N LYS A 66 3.82 -6.55 -0.76
CA LYS A 66 3.52 -6.00 0.57
C LYS A 66 3.09 -4.53 0.52
N ALA A 67 3.68 -3.73 -0.37
CA ALA A 67 3.24 -2.36 -0.59
C ALA A 67 1.82 -2.30 -1.17
N SER A 68 1.49 -3.18 -2.11
CA SER A 68 0.15 -3.27 -2.70
C SER A 68 -0.90 -3.65 -1.66
N GLN A 69 -0.57 -4.55 -0.73
CA GLN A 69 -1.45 -4.95 0.37
C GLN A 69 -1.76 -3.76 1.29
N ILE A 70 -0.75 -3.01 1.72
CA ILE A 70 -0.97 -1.81 2.55
C ILE A 70 -1.86 -0.78 1.81
N ILE A 71 -1.65 -0.60 0.51
CA ILE A 71 -2.49 0.29 -0.32
C ILE A 71 -3.94 -0.19 -0.30
N SER A 72 -4.17 -1.49 -0.57
CA SER A 72 -5.51 -2.09 -0.58
C SER A 72 -6.20 -1.96 0.76
N ASP A 73 -5.54 -2.29 1.86
CA ASP A 73 -6.12 -2.22 3.21
C ASP A 73 -6.61 -0.80 3.55
N ILE A 74 -5.80 0.21 3.25
CA ILE A 74 -6.15 1.61 3.52
C ILE A 74 -7.29 2.08 2.62
N VAL A 75 -7.29 1.67 1.35
CA VAL A 75 -8.35 2.04 0.40
C VAL A 75 -9.67 1.38 0.75
N ILE A 76 -9.67 0.08 1.02
CA ILE A 76 -10.89 -0.67 1.37
C ILE A 76 -11.51 -0.10 2.65
N ALA A 77 -10.70 0.11 3.69
CA ALA A 77 -11.14 0.69 4.96
C ALA A 77 -11.84 2.06 4.79
N ALA A 78 -11.32 2.90 3.89
CA ALA A 78 -11.93 4.18 3.59
C ALA A 78 -13.19 4.07 2.71
N GLY A 79 -13.31 2.98 1.95
CA GLY A 79 -14.44 2.67 1.07
C GLY A 79 -15.65 2.10 1.81
N GLU A 80 -15.45 1.34 2.89
CA GLU A 80 -16.54 0.75 3.68
C GLU A 80 -17.52 1.77 4.26
N GLN A 81 -17.04 3.01 4.48
CA GLN A 81 -17.86 4.10 4.99
C GLN A 81 -18.59 4.89 3.87
N VAL A 82 -18.38 4.52 2.61
CA VAL A 82 -18.90 5.23 1.44
C VAL A 82 -20.21 4.61 1.00
N LYS A 83 -21.25 5.43 0.91
CA LYS A 83 -22.55 5.01 0.36
C LYS A 83 -22.44 4.73 -1.14
N GLU A 84 -23.26 3.81 -1.62
CA GLU A 84 -23.39 3.55 -3.05
C GLU A 84 -23.67 4.84 -3.84
N GLY A 85 -23.06 4.96 -5.03
CA GLY A 85 -23.16 6.15 -5.87
C GLY A 85 -22.30 7.33 -5.43
N VAL A 86 -21.67 7.27 -4.24
CA VAL A 86 -20.73 8.29 -3.78
C VAL A 86 -19.31 7.91 -4.20
N LYS A 87 -18.56 8.91 -4.70
CA LYS A 87 -17.16 8.70 -5.07
C LYS A 87 -16.31 8.38 -3.85
N HIS A 88 -15.36 7.45 -4.03
CA HIS A 88 -14.39 7.11 -3.00
C HIS A 88 -13.62 8.36 -2.52
N PRO A 89 -13.46 8.59 -1.20
CA PRO A 89 -12.86 9.81 -0.65
C PRO A 89 -11.42 10.02 -1.12
N TYR A 90 -10.70 8.92 -1.40
CA TYR A 90 -9.30 8.98 -1.83
C TYR A 90 -9.12 9.00 -3.35
N LEU A 91 -10.19 8.94 -4.13
CA LEU A 91 -10.12 8.84 -5.61
C LEU A 91 -9.31 9.98 -6.23
N LYS A 92 -9.57 11.22 -5.81
CA LYS A 92 -8.86 12.40 -6.34
C LYS A 92 -7.36 12.29 -6.06
N LYS A 93 -6.99 12.01 -4.82
CA LYS A 93 -5.59 11.92 -4.39
C LYS A 93 -4.85 10.80 -5.13
N PHE A 94 -5.49 9.65 -5.33
CA PHE A 94 -4.94 8.54 -6.10
C PHE A 94 -4.70 8.91 -7.57
N GLY A 95 -5.61 9.69 -8.16
CA GLY A 95 -5.41 10.29 -9.47
C GLY A 95 -4.21 11.24 -9.51
N ASP A 96 -4.13 12.16 -8.54
CA ASP A 96 -3.10 13.19 -8.47
C ASP A 96 -1.67 12.61 -8.36
N ILE A 97 -1.52 11.47 -7.68
CA ILE A 97 -0.21 10.80 -7.49
C ILE A 97 0.07 9.69 -8.53
N GLY A 98 -0.82 9.49 -9.50
CA GLY A 98 -0.67 8.46 -10.54
C GLY A 98 -0.82 7.02 -10.02
N ALA A 99 -1.36 6.82 -8.81
CA ALA A 99 -1.51 5.49 -8.21
C ALA A 99 -2.39 4.56 -9.05
N VAL A 100 -3.48 5.09 -9.61
CA VAL A 100 -4.42 4.29 -10.43
C VAL A 100 -3.72 3.69 -11.64
N SER A 101 -2.98 4.51 -12.40
CA SER A 101 -2.23 4.05 -13.58
C SER A 101 -1.21 2.98 -13.20
N LYS A 102 -0.50 3.18 -12.09
CA LYS A 102 0.52 2.24 -11.62
C LYS A 102 -0.06 0.89 -11.18
N LEU A 103 -1.19 0.90 -10.48
CA LEU A 103 -1.91 -0.33 -10.12
C LEU A 103 -2.40 -1.07 -11.37
N ILE A 104 -2.89 -0.35 -12.39
CA ILE A 104 -3.28 -0.95 -13.68
C ILE A 104 -2.07 -1.58 -14.41
N GLU A 105 -0.90 -0.95 -14.33
CA GLU A 105 0.34 -1.52 -14.91
C GLU A 105 0.78 -2.79 -14.18
N LEU A 106 0.70 -2.81 -12.84
CA LEU A 106 1.00 -4.01 -12.04
C LEU A 106 0.08 -5.18 -12.36
N LEU A 107 -1.20 -4.94 -12.65
CA LEU A 107 -2.12 -6.02 -13.05
C LEU A 107 -1.74 -6.69 -14.38
N LYS A 108 -0.84 -6.08 -15.17
CA LYS A 108 -0.32 -6.65 -16.42
C LYS A 108 1.01 -7.38 -16.22
N ASP A 109 1.61 -7.26 -15.04
CA ASP A 109 2.84 -7.97 -14.67
C ASP A 109 2.50 -9.43 -14.34
N LYS A 110 2.90 -10.35 -15.22
CA LYS A 110 2.59 -11.78 -15.08
C LYS A 110 3.19 -12.38 -13.82
N GLU A 111 4.41 -11.99 -13.45
CA GLU A 111 5.07 -12.49 -12.22
C GLU A 111 4.27 -12.06 -10.99
N PHE A 112 3.70 -10.85 -11.01
CA PHE A 112 2.85 -10.35 -9.94
C PHE A 112 1.49 -11.04 -9.87
N VAL A 113 0.85 -11.32 -11.01
CA VAL A 113 -0.45 -12.00 -11.08
C VAL A 113 -0.36 -13.44 -10.59
N ASP A 114 0.67 -14.19 -11.00
CA ASP A 114 0.87 -15.58 -10.58
C ASP A 114 0.98 -15.69 -9.03
N ILE A 115 1.57 -14.69 -8.36
CA ILE A 115 1.66 -14.65 -6.90
C ILE A 115 0.29 -14.44 -6.24
N LEU A 116 -0.54 -13.54 -6.78
CA LEU A 116 -1.88 -13.29 -6.21
C LEU A 116 -2.75 -14.54 -6.28
N GLU A 117 -2.64 -15.30 -7.36
CA GLU A 117 -3.39 -16.55 -7.56
C GLU A 117 -2.90 -17.66 -6.61
N ASN A 118 -1.57 -17.86 -6.50
CA ASN A 118 -1.00 -18.88 -5.62
C ASN A 118 -1.27 -18.62 -4.12
N ARG A 119 -1.46 -17.36 -3.71
CA ARG A 119 -1.74 -17.02 -2.30
C ARG A 119 -3.17 -17.37 -1.86
N GLN A 120 -4.13 -17.43 -2.79
CA GLN A 120 -5.51 -17.85 -2.47
C GLN A 120 -5.59 -19.34 -2.15
N GLU A 121 -4.60 -20.13 -2.58
CA GLU A 121 -4.54 -21.57 -2.30
C GLU A 121 -3.96 -21.88 -0.90
N ASP A 122 -3.10 -21.01 -0.34
CA ASP A 122 -2.48 -21.20 0.97
C ASP A 122 -3.34 -20.71 2.16
N GLU A 123 -4.44 -19.99 1.89
CA GLU A 123 -5.38 -19.48 2.91
C GLU A 123 -6.66 -20.35 3.06
N LEU A 124 -6.71 -21.53 2.41
CA LEU A 124 -7.78 -22.55 2.49
C LEU A 124 -7.32 -23.86 3.15
#